data_AF-A0A7W1VUX2-F1
#
_entry.id   AF-A0A7W1VUX2-F1
#
_cell.length_a   1.000
_cell.length_b   1.000
_cell.length_c   1.000
_cell.angle_alpha   90.00
_cell.angle_beta   90.00
_cell.angle_gamma   90.00
#
_symmetry.space_group_name_H-M   'P 1'
#
loop_
_entity.id
_entity.type
_entity.pdbx_description
1 polymer ?
#
loop_
_entity_poly.entity_id
_entity_poly.type
_entity_poly.pdbx_seq_one_letter_code
_entity_poly.pdbx_strand_id
1 'polypeptide(L)'
;MTLTREQFAENLKQGTEAVRKNIARLCWNELPDLDRYFVILNGSFDGNPLAPGEVLFPDHNMPQTDTRVPRTAEEVVEKLWRAGKVPAWIDISPYEIDGNFLYSELLCCGRFTNEESHLYHKPEGYPPFHIFGPVLPVGYRDLEHDGKFDLHCYRDRKRKT
;
A
#
# COMPACT_ATOMS: atom_id res chain seq x y z
N MET A 1 2.81 -1.40 -23.36
CA MET A 1 3.65 -2.61 -23.17
C MET A 1 3.00 -3.44 -22.07
N THR A 2 3.56 -4.59 -21.68
CA THR A 2 3.07 -5.36 -20.52
C THR A 2 4.02 -5.20 -19.35
N LEU A 3 3.48 -5.03 -18.14
CA LEU A 3 4.26 -5.01 -16.92
C LEU A 3 4.95 -6.37 -16.73
N THR A 4 6.22 -6.38 -16.30
CA THR A 4 6.94 -7.61 -15.91
C THR A 4 6.97 -7.76 -14.39
N ARG A 5 7.29 -8.96 -13.91
CA ARG A 5 7.35 -9.24 -12.46
C ARG A 5 8.46 -8.44 -11.79
N GLU A 6 9.58 -8.30 -12.48
CA GLU A 6 10.74 -7.54 -12.03
C GLU A 6 10.41 -6.05 -11.96
N GLN A 7 9.70 -5.52 -12.97
CA GLN A 7 9.25 -4.13 -12.96
C GLN A 7 8.24 -3.88 -11.83
N PHE A 8 7.33 -4.83 -11.58
CA PHE A 8 6.40 -4.71 -10.46
C PHE A 8 7.11 -4.69 -9.09
N ALA A 9 8.12 -5.55 -8.90
CA ALA A 9 8.93 -5.58 -7.69
C ALA A 9 9.71 -4.26 -7.49
N GLU A 10 10.29 -3.72 -8.56
CA GLU A 10 10.96 -2.43 -8.53
C GLU A 10 9.99 -1.28 -8.23
N ASN A 11 8.76 -1.32 -8.78
CA ASN A 11 7.73 -0.32 -8.49
C ASN A 11 7.28 -0.39 -7.01
N LEU A 12 7.17 -1.58 -6.41
CA LEU A 12 6.90 -1.74 -4.98
C LEU A 12 8.00 -1.08 -4.13
N LYS A 13 9.27 -1.30 -4.50
CA LYS A 13 10.42 -0.69 -3.83
C LYS A 13 10.36 0.84 -3.91
N GLN A 14 10.13 1.40 -5.09
CA GLN A 14 10.03 2.85 -5.28
C GLN A 14 8.87 3.47 -4.50
N GLY A 15 7.70 2.82 -4.51
CA GLY A 15 6.56 3.23 -3.69
C GLY A 15 6.88 3.23 -2.20
N THR A 16 7.56 2.18 -1.72
CA THR A 16 8.00 2.05 -0.32
C THR A 16 9.00 3.15 0.07
N GLU A 17 10.01 3.42 -0.77
CA GLU A 17 10.95 4.51 -0.53
C GLU A 17 10.26 5.88 -0.47
N ALA A 18 9.24 6.08 -1.29
CA ALA A 18 8.49 7.32 -1.32
C ALA A 18 7.57 7.47 -0.09
N VAL A 19 6.99 6.38 0.44
CA VAL A 19 6.33 6.37 1.76
C VAL A 19 7.31 6.76 2.86
N ARG A 20 8.51 6.17 2.87
CA ARG A 20 9.56 6.49 3.84
C ARG A 20 9.95 7.96 3.81
N LYS A 21 10.14 8.53 2.62
CA LYS A 21 10.39 9.98 2.43
C LYS A 21 9.24 10.83 2.96
N ASN A 22 7.99 10.40 2.73
CA ASN A 22 6.80 11.11 3.22
C ASN A 22 6.73 11.11 4.76
N ILE A 23 6.92 9.95 5.39
CA ILE A 23 6.95 9.80 6.85
C ILE A 23 8.12 10.54 7.48
N ALA A 24 9.32 10.50 6.91
CA ALA A 24 10.48 11.23 7.43
C ALA A 24 10.23 12.75 7.51
N ARG A 25 9.36 13.27 6.65
CA ARG A 25 8.95 14.68 6.64
C ARG A 25 7.86 14.99 7.67
N LEU A 26 6.89 14.09 7.85
CA LEU A 26 5.69 14.34 8.66
C LEU A 26 5.82 13.86 10.12
N CYS A 27 6.63 12.83 10.35
CA CYS A 27 6.73 12.18 11.64
C CYS A 27 8.11 12.37 12.28
N TRP A 28 8.10 12.38 13.61
CA TRP A 28 9.29 12.41 14.47
C TRP A 28 9.79 11.02 14.89
N ASN A 29 9.07 9.95 14.53
CA ASN A 29 9.51 8.57 14.78
C ASN A 29 10.85 8.28 14.09
N GLU A 30 11.72 7.54 14.76
CA GLU A 30 12.91 6.97 14.13
C GLU A 30 12.49 5.90 13.12
N LEU A 31 13.04 5.96 11.90
CA LEU A 31 12.65 5.06 10.82
C LEU A 31 13.64 3.91 10.69
N PRO A 32 13.21 2.66 10.90
CA PRO A 32 14.08 1.51 10.71
C PRO A 32 14.27 1.21 9.22
N ASP A 33 15.38 0.57 8.85
CA ASP A 33 15.72 0.31 7.45
C ASP A 33 14.90 -0.81 6.80
N LEU A 34 14.27 -1.68 7.60
CA LEU A 34 13.52 -2.82 7.09
C LEU A 34 12.04 -2.52 6.96
N ASP A 35 11.42 -3.11 5.94
CA ASP A 35 10.00 -2.94 5.63
C ASP A 35 9.22 -4.25 5.79
N ARG A 36 7.96 -4.12 6.20
CA ARG A 36 6.95 -5.19 6.23
C ARG A 36 5.63 -4.68 5.72
N TYR A 37 4.83 -5.58 5.16
CA TYR A 37 3.58 -5.22 4.50
C TYR A 37 2.40 -6.01 5.01
N PHE A 38 1.26 -5.34 5.15
CA PHE A 38 -0.04 -5.95 5.33
C PHE A 38 -0.81 -5.85 4.01
N VAL A 39 -1.19 -6.98 3.42
CA VAL A 39 -1.85 -7.00 2.11
C VAL A 39 -3.35 -7.14 2.30
N ILE A 40 -4.11 -6.17 1.79
CA ILE A 40 -5.57 -6.12 1.83
C ILE A 40 -6.06 -6.20 0.38
N LEU A 41 -6.68 -7.32 0.01
CA LEU A 41 -7.24 -7.54 -1.33
C LEU A 41 -8.69 -7.09 -1.40
N ASN A 42 -9.20 -6.87 -2.62
CA ASN A 42 -10.60 -6.51 -2.91
C ASN A 42 -11.06 -5.21 -2.23
N GLY A 43 -10.20 -4.18 -2.22
CA GLY A 43 -10.54 -2.85 -1.75
C GLY A 43 -11.50 -2.07 -2.67
N SER A 44 -11.86 -2.61 -3.83
CA SER A 44 -12.78 -2.00 -4.80
C SER A 44 -14.19 -2.60 -4.75
N PHE A 45 -15.18 -1.78 -5.14
CA PHE A 45 -16.50 -2.28 -5.51
C PHE A 45 -16.48 -2.73 -6.98
N ASP A 46 -16.37 -4.04 -7.21
CA ASP A 46 -16.18 -4.60 -8.57
C ASP A 46 -17.49 -4.84 -9.35
N GLY A 47 -18.56 -4.09 -9.06
CA GLY A 47 -19.86 -4.24 -9.73
C GLY A 47 -19.89 -3.82 -11.21
N ASN A 48 -18.87 -3.12 -11.71
CA ASN A 48 -18.77 -2.73 -13.11
C ASN A 48 -18.27 -3.89 -13.99
N PRO A 49 -18.62 -3.96 -15.28
CA PRO A 49 -18.02 -4.91 -16.21
C PRO A 49 -16.48 -4.85 -16.23
N LEU A 50 -15.84 -5.97 -16.52
CA LEU A 50 -14.39 -6.04 -16.73
C LEU A 50 -14.04 -5.48 -18.11
N ALA A 51 -13.00 -4.67 -18.18
CA ALA A 51 -12.40 -4.32 -19.46
C ALA A 51 -11.68 -5.54 -20.07
N PRO A 52 -11.51 -5.60 -21.40
CA PRO A 52 -10.64 -6.61 -22.02
C PRO A 52 -9.26 -6.64 -21.33
N GLY A 53 -8.78 -7.83 -20.99
CA GLY A 53 -7.48 -8.01 -20.32
C GLY A 53 -7.51 -7.95 -18.79
N GLU A 54 -8.60 -7.45 -18.18
CA GLU A 54 -8.85 -7.53 -16.74
C GLU A 54 -9.40 -8.91 -16.35
N VAL A 55 -8.98 -9.40 -15.18
CA VAL A 55 -9.50 -10.63 -14.60
C VAL A 55 -9.85 -10.43 -13.13
N LEU A 56 -10.87 -11.16 -12.68
CA LEU A 56 -11.12 -11.42 -11.26
C LEU A 56 -10.66 -12.84 -10.96
N PHE A 57 -10.22 -13.05 -9.73
CA PHE A 57 -9.76 -14.35 -9.27
C PHE A 57 -10.66 -14.76 -8.09
N PRO A 58 -11.37 -15.89 -8.17
CA PRO A 58 -12.46 -16.23 -7.25
C PRO A 58 -12.04 -16.39 -5.78
N ASP A 59 -10.79 -16.76 -5.50
CA ASP A 59 -10.27 -16.94 -4.14
C ASP A 59 -9.95 -15.62 -3.40
N HIS A 60 -10.34 -14.47 -3.95
CA HIS A 60 -9.97 -13.16 -3.41
C HIS A 60 -10.77 -12.70 -2.19
N ASN A 61 -11.88 -13.38 -1.87
CA ASN A 61 -12.55 -13.20 -0.58
C ASN A 61 -11.71 -13.87 0.51
N MET A 62 -10.52 -13.31 0.77
CA MET A 62 -9.68 -13.82 1.83
C MET A 62 -10.38 -13.57 3.17
N PRO A 63 -10.34 -14.54 4.10
CA PRO A 63 -10.79 -14.29 5.45
C PRO A 63 -9.97 -13.12 6.03
N GLN A 64 -10.64 -12.20 6.73
CA GLN A 64 -10.01 -10.99 7.31
C GLN A 64 -8.75 -11.30 8.13
N THR A 65 -8.60 -12.54 8.61
CA THR A 65 -7.45 -13.03 9.37
C THR A 65 -6.12 -12.98 8.60
N ASP A 66 -6.10 -13.07 7.27
CA ASP A 66 -4.85 -13.03 6.48
C ASP A 66 -4.33 -11.60 6.20
N THR A 67 -5.17 -10.59 6.44
CA THR A 67 -4.82 -9.18 6.18
C THR A 67 -3.82 -8.61 7.19
N ARG A 68 -3.65 -9.26 8.35
CA ARG A 68 -2.76 -8.82 9.44
C ARG A 68 -1.50 -9.67 9.60
N VAL A 69 -1.18 -10.49 8.62
CA VAL A 69 0.09 -11.23 8.55
C VAL A 69 1.14 -10.32 7.90
N PRO A 70 2.21 -9.92 8.61
CA PRO A 70 3.30 -9.14 8.03
C PRO A 70 4.04 -9.94 6.97
N ARG A 71 4.34 -9.29 5.84
CA ARG A 71 5.02 -9.90 4.69
C ARG A 71 6.28 -9.17 4.30
N THR A 72 7.24 -9.86 3.73
CA THR A 72 8.39 -9.25 3.03
C THR A 72 7.97 -8.71 1.66
N ALA A 73 8.83 -7.92 1.02
CA ALA A 73 8.58 -7.45 -0.35
C ALA A 73 8.46 -8.63 -1.34
N GLU A 74 9.27 -9.67 -1.17
CA GLU A 74 9.24 -10.88 -2.00
C GLU A 74 7.91 -11.62 -1.87
N GLU A 75 7.42 -11.78 -0.63
CA GLU A 75 6.13 -12.42 -0.35
C GLU A 75 4.95 -11.60 -0.89
N VAL A 76 5.04 -10.26 -0.85
CA VAL A 76 4.06 -9.37 -1.48
C VAL A 76 4.05 -9.59 -2.99
N VAL A 77 5.22 -9.59 -3.63
CA VAL A 77 5.33 -9.80 -5.08
C VAL A 77 4.80 -11.19 -5.44
N GLU A 78 5.12 -12.24 -4.70
CA GLU A 78 4.57 -13.58 -4.91
C GLU A 78 3.04 -13.59 -4.78
N LYS A 79 2.49 -12.93 -3.76
CA LYS A 79 1.05 -12.91 -3.50
C LYS A 79 0.26 -12.12 -4.55
N LEU A 80 0.79 -10.98 -4.99
CA LEU A 80 0.11 -10.06 -5.90
C LEU A 80 0.39 -10.35 -7.38
N TRP A 81 1.48 -11.04 -7.70
CA TRP A 81 1.79 -11.46 -9.07
C TRP A 81 1.09 -12.78 -9.40
N ARG A 82 -0.11 -12.69 -9.98
CA ARG A 82 -0.97 -13.84 -10.24
C ARG A 82 -1.18 -14.07 -11.73
N ALA A 83 -0.77 -15.24 -12.22
CA ALA A 83 -0.90 -15.61 -13.64
C ALA A 83 -0.39 -14.51 -14.60
N GLY A 84 0.72 -13.86 -14.24
CA GLY A 84 1.32 -12.79 -15.02
C GLY A 84 0.62 -11.43 -14.93
N LYS A 85 -0.27 -11.23 -13.95
CA LYS A 85 -1.05 -10.00 -13.71
C LYS A 85 -0.92 -9.52 -12.26
N VAL A 86 -1.23 -8.24 -12.04
CA VAL A 86 -1.19 -7.55 -10.73
C VAL A 86 -2.48 -6.74 -10.52
N PRO A 87 -2.81 -6.30 -9.30
CA PRO A 87 -3.91 -5.36 -9.09
C PRO A 87 -3.75 -4.09 -9.94
N ALA A 88 -4.84 -3.60 -10.53
CA ALA A 88 -4.84 -2.42 -11.39
C ALA A 88 -4.48 -1.12 -10.62
N TRP A 89 -4.78 -1.07 -9.32
CA TRP A 89 -4.34 -0.01 -8.39
C TRP A 89 -3.96 -0.62 -7.03
N ILE A 90 -2.97 -0.03 -6.38
CA ILE A 90 -2.52 -0.38 -5.02
C ILE A 90 -2.24 0.90 -4.25
N ASP A 91 -2.99 1.14 -3.19
CA ASP A 91 -2.71 2.20 -2.24
C ASP A 91 -1.73 1.69 -1.19
N ILE A 92 -0.59 2.35 -1.04
CA ILE A 92 0.39 2.08 0.01
C ILE A 92 0.32 3.17 1.08
N SER A 93 0.08 2.78 2.33
CA SER A 93 0.03 3.70 3.47
C SER A 93 0.90 3.22 4.63
N PRO A 94 1.57 4.14 5.34
CA PRO A 94 2.32 3.80 6.55
C PRO A 94 1.34 3.50 7.69
N TYR A 95 1.55 2.39 8.39
CA TYR A 95 0.63 1.89 9.41
C TYR A 95 1.22 1.90 10.83
N GLU A 96 2.42 1.35 10.97
CA GLU A 96 3.09 1.18 12.27
C GLU A 96 4.61 1.17 12.07
N ILE A 97 5.34 1.66 13.07
CA ILE A 97 6.79 1.46 13.20
C ILE A 97 7.06 0.72 14.50
N ASP A 98 7.99 -0.22 14.48
CA ASP A 98 8.63 -0.75 15.68
C ASP A 98 10.16 -0.58 15.61
N GLY A 99 10.90 -1.17 16.56
CA GLY A 99 12.36 -1.06 16.60
C GLY A 99 13.10 -1.70 15.42
N ASN A 100 12.43 -2.49 14.58
CA ASN A 100 13.04 -3.21 13.47
C ASN A 100 12.39 -2.90 12.12
N PHE A 101 11.11 -2.56 12.06
CA PHE A 101 10.34 -2.50 10.83
C PHE A 101 9.43 -1.27 10.70
N LEU A 102 9.36 -0.74 9.48
CA LEU A 102 8.25 0.08 9.02
C LEU A 102 7.19 -0.85 8.41
N TYR A 103 6.00 -0.86 8.99
CA TYR A 103 4.86 -1.60 8.49
C TYR A 103 3.99 -0.68 7.61
N SER A 104 3.74 -1.12 6.38
CA SER A 104 2.83 -0.45 5.44
C SER A 104 1.61 -1.32 5.10
N GLU A 105 0.44 -0.72 5.00
CA GLU A 105 -0.76 -1.37 4.48
C GLU A 105 -0.79 -1.19 2.94
N LEU A 106 -1.05 -2.28 2.22
CA LEU A 106 -1.25 -2.34 0.78
C LEU A 106 -2.71 -2.66 0.50
N LEU A 107 -3.52 -1.62 0.26
CA LEU A 107 -4.90 -1.77 -0.16
C LEU A 107 -4.95 -1.94 -1.68
N CYS A 108 -5.36 -3.12 -2.12
CA CYS A 108 -5.35 -3.53 -3.51
C CYS A 108 -6.77 -3.66 -4.05
N CYS A 109 -6.98 -3.26 -5.31
CA CYS A 109 -8.24 -3.57 -5.99
C CYS A 109 -8.39 -5.07 -6.26
N GLY A 110 -9.63 -5.50 -6.58
CA GLY A 110 -9.91 -6.89 -6.96
C GLY A 110 -9.62 -7.21 -8.43
N ARG A 111 -9.35 -6.20 -9.26
CA ARG A 111 -9.13 -6.33 -10.71
C ARG A 111 -7.66 -6.50 -11.04
N PHE A 112 -7.33 -7.58 -11.73
CA PHE A 112 -5.95 -7.88 -12.09
C PHE A 112 -5.71 -7.66 -13.58
N THR A 113 -4.59 -7.03 -13.90
CA THR A 113 -4.15 -6.78 -15.26
C THR A 113 -2.62 -6.78 -15.34
N ASN A 114 -2.10 -6.91 -16.55
CA ASN A 114 -0.70 -6.67 -16.88
C ASN A 114 -0.55 -5.67 -18.02
N GLU A 115 -1.67 -5.15 -18.50
CA GLU A 115 -1.70 -4.16 -19.55
C GLU A 115 -1.47 -2.79 -18.93
N GLU A 116 -0.39 -2.16 -19.35
CA GLU A 116 0.00 -0.84 -18.85
C GLU A 116 -1.09 0.22 -19.07
N SER A 117 -1.94 0.08 -20.10
CA SER A 117 -3.12 0.92 -20.33
C SER A 117 -4.09 0.93 -19.15
N HIS A 118 -4.24 -0.21 -18.47
CA HIS A 118 -5.18 -0.43 -17.38
C HIS A 118 -4.60 -0.17 -15.98
N LEU A 119 -3.28 0.00 -15.86
CA LEU A 119 -2.66 0.36 -14.57
C LEU A 119 -2.97 1.81 -14.19
N TYR A 120 -3.27 2.04 -12.91
CA TYR A 120 -3.49 3.36 -12.36
C TYR A 120 -2.16 4.00 -11.93
N HIS A 121 -2.20 5.26 -11.51
CA HIS A 121 -1.06 5.97 -10.89
C HIS A 121 0.21 6.11 -11.75
N LYS A 122 0.07 5.97 -13.09
CA LYS A 122 1.20 6.13 -14.03
C LYS A 122 1.99 7.43 -13.86
N PRO A 123 1.38 8.61 -13.59
CA PRO A 123 2.13 9.85 -13.40
C PRO A 123 3.12 9.83 -12.23
N GLU A 124 2.98 8.89 -11.29
CA GLU A 124 3.88 8.75 -10.13
C GLU A 124 5.19 8.05 -10.51
N GLY A 125 5.26 7.38 -11.67
CA GLY A 125 6.45 6.71 -12.18
C GLY A 125 6.60 5.25 -11.76
N TYR A 126 5.79 4.79 -10.80
CA TYR A 126 5.81 3.41 -10.29
C TYR A 126 4.40 2.77 -10.25
N PRO A 127 3.66 2.72 -11.37
CA PRO A 127 2.32 2.10 -11.38
C PRO A 127 2.40 0.61 -10.98
N PRO A 128 1.42 0.05 -10.25
CA PRO A 128 0.10 0.63 -9.96
C PRO A 128 0.02 1.31 -8.57
N PHE A 129 1.15 1.72 -7.98
CA PHE A 129 1.17 2.18 -6.58
C PHE A 129 0.81 3.66 -6.44
N HIS A 130 0.02 3.98 -5.42
CA HIS A 130 -0.28 5.32 -4.94
C HIS A 130 0.06 5.48 -3.47
N ILE A 131 0.70 6.58 -3.10
CA ILE A 131 1.06 6.84 -1.70
C ILE A 131 -0.09 7.54 -0.98
N PHE A 132 -0.65 6.86 0.01
CA PHE A 132 -1.48 7.46 1.03
C PHE A 132 -0.65 7.90 2.23
N GLY A 133 -0.98 9.08 2.77
CA GLY A 133 -0.36 9.59 3.98
C GLY A 133 -0.75 8.79 5.24
N PRO A 134 -0.03 9.00 6.36
CA PRO A 134 -0.38 8.41 7.65
C PRO A 134 -1.73 8.92 8.16
N VAL A 135 -2.30 8.21 9.13
CA VAL A 135 -3.41 8.73 9.92
C VAL A 135 -2.94 9.97 10.69
N LEU A 136 -3.60 11.10 10.46
CA LEU A 136 -3.25 12.37 11.10
C LEU A 136 -3.80 12.45 12.54
N PRO A 137 -3.13 13.20 13.45
CA PRO A 137 -3.69 13.53 14.76
C PRO A 137 -5.04 14.24 14.64
N VAL A 138 -5.90 14.11 15.65
CA VAL A 138 -7.19 14.82 15.67
C VAL A 138 -6.93 16.33 15.72
N GLY A 139 -7.49 17.08 14.77
CA GLY A 139 -7.30 18.53 14.69
C GLY A 139 -5.99 18.97 14.05
N TYR A 140 -5.19 18.06 13.49
CA TYR A 140 -3.99 18.40 12.74
C TYR A 140 -4.34 19.22 11.49
N ARG A 141 -3.73 20.40 11.37
CA ARG A 141 -3.93 21.37 10.29
C ARG A 141 -2.90 21.13 9.19
N ASP A 142 -1.63 21.30 9.52
CA ASP A 142 -0.51 21.09 8.61
C ASP A 142 0.82 21.09 9.38
N LEU A 143 1.91 20.82 8.65
CA LEU A 143 3.26 20.74 9.18
C LEU A 143 3.78 22.08 9.71
N GLU A 144 3.34 23.21 9.14
CA GLU A 144 3.82 24.54 9.55
C GLU A 144 3.21 24.97 10.88
N HIS A 145 1.93 24.65 11.09
CA HIS A 145 1.18 25.06 12.28
C HIS A 145 1.35 24.09 13.46
N ASP A 146 1.36 22.78 13.20
CA ASP A 146 1.31 21.76 14.26
C ASP A 146 2.60 20.95 14.36
N GLY A 147 3.53 21.11 13.41
CA GLY A 147 4.81 20.42 13.41
C GLY A 147 4.70 18.93 13.08
N LYS A 148 5.77 18.18 13.37
CA LYS A 148 5.79 16.72 13.18
C LYS A 148 4.98 16.02 14.26
N PHE A 149 4.46 14.83 13.95
CA PHE A 149 3.64 14.04 14.88
C PHE A 149 4.05 12.57 14.97
N ASP A 150 3.56 11.88 15.99
CA ASP A 150 3.77 10.43 16.15
C ASP A 150 2.91 9.66 15.16
N LEU A 151 3.52 8.78 14.36
CA LEU A 151 2.80 7.87 13.47
C LEU A 151 1.72 7.07 14.24
N HIS A 152 1.94 6.77 15.51
CA HIS A 152 1.01 6.03 16.36
C HIS A 152 -0.05 6.89 17.05
N CYS A 153 -0.24 8.16 16.66
CA CYS A 153 -1.21 9.07 17.29
C CYS A 153 -2.67 8.56 17.31
N TYR A 154 -3.00 7.58 16.45
CA TYR A 154 -4.30 6.92 16.44
C TYR A 154 -4.55 6.03 17.68
N ARG A 155 -3.50 5.56 18.37
CA ARG A 155 -3.63 4.71 19.57
C ARG A 155 -4.28 5.46 20.72
N ASP A 156 -4.08 6.77 20.79
CA ASP A 156 -4.72 7.64 21.78
C ASP A 156 -6.23 7.82 21.54
N ARG A 157 -6.70 7.58 20.31
CA ARG A 157 -8.14 7.61 19.99
C ARG A 157 -8.89 6.43 20.61
N LYS A 158 -8.26 5.25 20.71
CA LYS A 158 -8.88 4.03 21.24
C LYS A 158 -9.02 4.00 22.77
N ARG A 159 -8.38 4.93 23.49
CA ARG A 159 -8.46 5.05 24.95
C ARG A 159 -9.67 5.87 25.45
N LYS A 160 -10.44 6.48 24.54
CA LYS A 160 -11.57 7.39 24.88
C LYS A 160 -12.96 6.82 24.54
N THR A 161 -13.06 5.53 24.25
CA THR A 161 -14.32 4.77 24.10
C THR A 161 -14.35 3.68 25.14
#